data_AF-A0A973UN58-F1
#
_entry.id   AF-A0A973UN58-F1
#
_cell.length_a   1.000
_cell.length_b   1.000
_cell.length_c   1.000
_cell.angle_alpha   90.00
_cell.angle_beta   90.00
_cell.angle_gamma   90.00
#
_symmetry.space_group_name_H-M   'P 1'
#
loop_
_entity.id
_entity.type
_entity.pdbx_description
1 polymer ?
#
loop_
_entity_poly.entity_id
_entity_poly.type
_entity_poly.pdbx_seq_one_letter_code
_entity_poly.pdbx_strand_id
1 'polypeptide(L)' 'MPTLHIEHPITDFARWKTAFDRFAPARADAGVRHYRVQQPVDDPSYVVVDLDFDDVADAER' A
#
# COMPACT_ATOMS: atom_id res chain seq x y z
N MET A 1 -14.19 -7.57 -4.98
CA MET A 1 -13.14 -6.55 -4.88
C MET A 1 -13.22 -5.85 -3.53
N PRO A 2 -12.66 -6.46 -2.47
CA PRO A 2 -12.32 -5.75 -1.26
C PRO A 2 -11.08 -4.86 -1.47
N THR A 3 -10.99 -3.82 -0.64
CA THR A 3 -9.82 -2.94 -0.56
C THR A 3 -9.32 -2.95 0.89
N LEU A 4 -8.04 -3.27 1.07
CA LEU A 4 -7.34 -3.08 2.33
C LEU A 4 -6.79 -1.65 2.38
N HIS A 5 -7.27 -0.87 3.34
CA HIS A 5 -6.84 0.51 3.57
C HIS A 5 -5.82 0.56 4.71
N ILE A 6 -4.66 1.14 4.43
CA ILE A 6 -3.54 1.24 5.37
C ILE A 6 -3.11 2.69 5.47
N GLU A 7 -3.03 3.19 6.68
CA GLU A 7 -2.63 4.56 6.98
C GLU A 7 -1.53 4.56 8.04
N HIS A 8 -0.40 5.22 7.78
CA HIS A 8 0.65 5.31 8.79
C HIS A 8 1.61 6.50 8.57
N PRO A 9 2.24 6.98 9.66
CA PRO A 9 3.29 7.98 9.57
C PRO A 9 4.58 7.40 8.96
N ILE A 10 5.32 8.28 8.30
CA ILE A 10 6.61 8.03 7.67
C ILE A 10 7.59 9.16 7.98
N THR A 11 8.88 8.90 7.81
CA THR A 11 9.92 9.91 8.01
C THR A 11 10.38 10.57 6.71
N ASP A 12 10.33 9.84 5.59
CA ASP A 12 10.70 10.33 4.27
C ASP A 12 9.97 9.53 3.18
N PHE A 13 9.24 10.22 2.31
CA PHE A 13 8.38 9.57 1.32
C PHE A 13 9.18 8.85 0.23
N ALA A 14 10.28 9.44 -0.24
CA ALA A 14 11.08 8.85 -1.32
C ALA A 14 11.74 7.54 -0.87
N ARG A 15 12.29 7.51 0.35
CA ARG A 15 12.87 6.33 0.97
C ARG A 15 11.80 5.28 1.26
N TRP A 16 10.65 5.69 1.80
CA TRP A 16 9.54 4.77 2.04
C TRP A 16 9.04 4.16 0.73
N LYS A 17 8.84 4.96 -0.32
CA LYS A 17 8.36 4.50 -1.64
C LYS A 17 9.34 3.55 -2.30
N THR A 18 10.64 3.81 -2.19
CA THR A 18 11.68 2.88 -2.68
C THR A 18 11.60 1.53 -1.98
N ALA A 19 11.39 1.51 -0.66
CA ALA A 19 11.21 0.27 0.09
C ALA A 19 9.90 -0.42 -0.33
N PHE A 20 8.79 0.31 -0.40
CA PHE A 20 7.50 -0.19 -0.86
C PHE A 20 7.64 -0.87 -2.23
N ASP A 21 8.26 -0.21 -3.22
CA ASP A 21 8.39 -0.73 -4.58
C ASP A 21 9.20 -2.03 -4.68
N ARG A 22 10.20 -2.23 -3.80
CA ARG A 22 10.99 -3.48 -3.77
C ARG A 22 10.16 -4.73 -3.46
N PHE A 23 9.05 -4.57 -2.73
CA PHE A 23 8.14 -5.67 -2.39
C PHE A 23 7.00 -5.87 -3.39
N ALA A 24 7.06 -5.26 -4.58
CA ALA A 24 6.02 -5.45 -5.60
C ALA A 24 5.79 -6.92 -5.99
N PRO A 25 6.82 -7.78 -6.17
CA PRO A 25 6.60 -9.20 -6.44
C PRO A 25 5.87 -9.91 -5.29
N ALA A 26 6.29 -9.66 -4.05
CA ALA A 26 5.69 -10.28 -2.87
C ALA A 26 4.21 -9.88 -2.70
N ARG A 27 3.84 -8.63 -3.02
CA ARG A 27 2.43 -8.20 -3.00
C ARG A 27 1.61 -8.90 -4.08
N ALA A 28 2.16 -9.08 -5.28
CA ALA A 28 1.49 -9.82 -6.35
C ALA A 28 1.28 -11.29 -5.94
N ASP A 29 2.28 -11.92 -5.32
CA ASP A 29 2.20 -13.28 -4.79
C ASP A 29 1.17 -13.40 -3.65
N ALA A 30 0.96 -12.32 -2.89
CA ALA A 30 -0.07 -12.21 -1.85
C ALA A 30 -1.49 -11.91 -2.41
N GLY A 31 -1.67 -11.84 -3.72
CA GLY A 31 -2.99 -11.67 -4.35
C GLY A 31 -3.41 -10.22 -4.62
N VAL A 32 -2.55 -9.23 -4.39
CA VAL A 32 -2.84 -7.83 -4.72
C VAL A 32 -2.96 -7.65 -6.24
N ARG A 33 -4.08 -7.09 -6.70
CA ARG A 33 -4.36 -6.81 -8.11
C ARG A 33 -4.05 -5.38 -8.51
N HIS A 34 -4.43 -4.44 -7.66
CA HIS A 34 -4.15 -3.02 -7.84
C HIS A 34 -3.71 -2.42 -6.52
N TYR A 35 -2.90 -1.36 -6.60
CA TYR A 35 -2.54 -0.58 -5.43
C TYR A 35 -2.55 0.91 -5.74
N ARG A 36 -2.84 1.72 -4.73
CA ARG A 36 -2.71 3.18 -4.75
C ARG A 36 -1.86 3.60 -3.57
N VAL A 37 -0.96 4.55 -3.81
CA VAL A 37 -0.17 5.19 -2.77
C VAL A 37 -0.44 6.68 -2.87
N GLN A 38 -0.86 7.27 -1.76
CA GLN A 38 -1.18 8.68 -1.65
C GLN A 38 -0.40 9.29 -0.49
N GLN A 39 0.03 10.53 -0.68
CA GLN A 39 0.61 11.37 0.36
C GLN A 39 -0.34 12.56 0.55
N PRO A 40 -0.84 12.81 1.76
CA PRO A 40 -1.62 14.01 2.04
C PRO A 40 -0.83 15.28 1.70
N VAL A 41 -1.49 16.27 1.13
CA VAL A 41 -0.85 17.53 0.70
C VAL A 41 -0.43 18.38 1.91
N ASP A 42 -1.17 18.23 3.02
CA ASP A 42 -1.00 18.93 4.29
C ASP A 42 -0.13 18.18 5.30
N ASP A 43 0.10 16.88 5.10
CA ASP A 43 1.01 16.08 5.93
C ASP A 43 2.01 15.26 5.08
N PRO A 44 3.20 15.80 4.81
CA PRO A 44 4.22 15.08 4.06
C PRO A 44 4.83 13.91 4.85
N SER A 45 4.57 13.81 6.15
CA SER A 45 5.06 12.72 7.03
C SER A 45 4.05 11.58 7.15
N TYR A 46 3.10 11.48 6.23
CA TYR A 46 2.04 10.48 6.25
C TYR A 46 1.85 9.82 4.89
N VAL A 47 1.43 8.56 4.89
CA VAL A 47 1.04 7.85 3.68
C VAL A 47 -0.25 7.08 3.89
N VAL A 48 -1.01 7.02 2.79
CA VAL A 48 -2.22 6.22 2.67
C VAL A 48 -2.00 5.24 1.53
N VAL A 49 -2.32 3.98 1.78
CA VAL A 49 -2.16 2.88 0.81
C VAL A 49 -3.46 2.11 0.71
N ASP A 50 -3.92 1.93 -0.52
CA ASP A 50 -5.00 0.99 -0.85
C ASP A 50 -4.43 -0.21 -1.58
N LEU A 51 -4.83 -1.40 -1.17
CA LEU A 51 -4.54 -2.66 -1.88
C LEU A 51 -5.86 -3.33 -2.25
N ASP A 52 -6.09 -3.53 -3.54
CA ASP A 52 -7.30 -4.19 -4.05
C ASP A 52 -7.02 -5.67 -4.32
N PHE A 53 -7.94 -6.53 -3.89
CA PHE A 53 -7.90 -7.98 -4.09
C PHE A 53 -9.12 -8.45 -4.89
N ASP A 54 -9.10 -9.69 -5.36
CA ASP A 54 -10.27 -10.31 -5.99
C ASP A 54 -11.32 -10.70 -4.91
N ASP A 55 -10.87 -11.37 -3.84
CA ASP A 55 -11.67 -11.90 -2.72
C ASP A 55 -11.21 -11.35 -1.36
N VAL A 56 -12.12 -11.29 -0.37
CA VAL A 56 -11.84 -10.93 1.02
C VAL A 56 -10.85 -11.90 1.66
N ALA A 57 -10.93 -13.19 1.31
CA ALA A 57 -10.01 -14.20 1.83
C ALA A 57 -8.53 -13.91 1.51
N ASP A 58 -8.24 -13.26 0.38
CA ASP A 58 -6.88 -12.86 0.02
C ASP A 58 -6.40 -11.63 0.81
N ALA A 59 -7.34 -10.78 1.26
CA ALA A 59 -7.03 -9.59 2.05
C ALA A 59 -6.75 -9.88 3.55
N GLU A 60 -7.16 -11.04 4.05
CA GLU A 60 -7.02 -11.45 5.46
C GLU A 60 -5.74 -12.26 5.76
N ARG A 61 -4.92 -12.56 4.75
CA ARG A 61 -3.74 -13.45 4.87
C ARG A 61 -2.45 -12.77 5.36
#